data_AF-A0A2S2QVB1-F1
#
_entry.id   AF-A0A2S2QVB1-F1
#
_cell.length_a   1.000
_cell.length_b   1.000
_cell.length_c   1.000
_cell.angle_alpha   90.00
_cell.angle_beta   90.00
_cell.angle_gamma   90.00
#
_symmetry.space_group_name_H-M   'P 1'
#
loop_
_entity.id
_entity.type
_entity.pdbx_description
1 polymer ?
#
loop_
_entity_poly.entity_id
_entity_poly.type
_entity_poly.pdbx_seq_one_letter_code
_entity_poly.pdbx_strand_id
1 'polypeptide(L)'
;MNVSVPKHTNRKTTNRMNRTVTNYFIPASNGNMVKVCGEAFSSITSLTRRRLDLVTKTFNINHSSPVEKRGGYRFNHTANEITQSIEDHIKQFKCRKSHHTRRDTGRCYLQPGLSIKYMWTHWTKKRISEKKPTSSLSKYQKIFTKKFNLSFGHPRQDVCSFCTEQKVFIF
;
A
#
# COMPACT_ATOMS: atom_id res chain seq x y z
N MET A 1 -20.49 24.50 21.26
CA MET A 1 -19.39 25.30 20.68
C MET A 1 -19.95 26.03 19.48
N ASN A 2 -19.65 27.31 19.29
CA ASN A 2 -20.10 28.09 18.14
C ASN A 2 -18.90 28.79 17.50
N VAL A 3 -18.77 28.74 16.18
CA VAL A 3 -17.68 29.36 15.45
C VAL A 3 -18.19 30.61 14.74
N SER A 4 -17.52 31.74 14.98
CA SER A 4 -17.88 33.04 14.43
C SER A 4 -16.68 33.73 13.79
N VAL A 5 -16.94 34.66 12.88
CA VAL A 5 -15.91 35.55 12.35
C VAL A 5 -15.46 36.59 13.39
N PRO A 6 -14.17 36.98 13.38
CA PRO A 6 -13.63 37.97 14.30
C PRO A 6 -14.25 39.35 14.04
N LYS A 7 -14.69 40.02 15.12
CA LYS A 7 -15.27 41.37 15.04
C LYS A 7 -14.24 42.45 14.69
N HIS A 8 -12.97 42.24 15.03
CA HIS A 8 -11.87 43.16 14.70
C HIS A 8 -10.79 42.45 13.90
N THR A 9 -10.45 43.00 12.74
CA THR A 9 -9.36 42.51 11.88
C THR A 9 -8.24 43.55 11.82
N ASN A 10 -6.99 43.13 11.99
CA ASN A 10 -5.85 44.03 11.78
C ASN A 10 -5.76 44.39 10.28
N ARG A 11 -6.07 45.64 9.94
CA ARG A 11 -6.14 46.12 8.55
C ARG A 11 -4.77 46.15 7.86
N LYS A 12 -3.65 46.16 8.62
CA LYS A 12 -2.29 46.38 8.10
C LYS A 12 -1.61 45.14 7.49
N THR A 13 -2.21 43.94 7.58
CA THR A 13 -1.60 42.70 7.09
C THR A 13 -2.25 42.23 5.78
N THR A 14 -1.44 42.02 4.74
CA THR A 14 -1.85 41.65 3.38
C THR A 14 -2.17 40.15 3.24
N ASN A 15 -1.49 39.28 3.97
CA ASN A 15 -1.71 37.83 3.97
C ASN A 15 -2.73 37.43 5.07
N ARG A 16 -4.03 37.55 4.75
CA ARG A 16 -5.11 37.25 5.71
C ARG A 16 -5.49 35.77 5.64
N MET A 17 -4.98 34.95 6.55
CA MET A 17 -5.66 33.67 6.85
C MET A 17 -7.02 33.97 7.49
N ASN A 18 -8.05 33.24 7.10
CA ASN A 18 -9.38 33.30 7.71
C ASN A 18 -9.27 32.95 9.19
N ARG A 19 -9.20 33.97 10.05
CA ARG A 19 -9.20 33.80 11.50
C ARG A 19 -10.61 33.43 11.93
N THR A 20 -10.72 32.41 12.75
CA THR A 20 -12.00 31.97 13.32
C THR A 20 -11.96 32.15 14.83
N VAL A 21 -13.08 32.62 15.38
CA VAL A 21 -13.25 32.78 16.82
C VAL A 21 -14.18 31.69 17.30
N THR A 22 -13.70 30.89 18.23
CA THR A 22 -14.51 29.83 18.82
C THR A 22 -15.08 30.29 20.16
N ASN A 23 -16.40 30.23 20.29
CA ASN A 23 -17.11 30.42 21.54
C ASN A 23 -17.39 29.06 22.20
N TYR A 24 -16.94 28.90 23.45
CA TYR A 24 -17.10 27.69 24.25
C TYR A 24 -18.24 27.85 25.26
N PHE A 25 -18.98 26.78 25.51
CA PHE A 25 -20.12 26.75 26.42
C PHE A 25 -20.10 25.47 27.25
N ILE A 26 -20.46 25.56 28.53
CA ILE A 26 -20.53 24.44 29.49
C ILE A 26 -21.91 24.45 30.16
N PRO A 27 -22.55 23.29 30.35
CA PRO A 27 -23.83 23.22 31.07
C PRO A 27 -23.63 23.52 32.56
N ALA A 28 -24.43 24.45 33.10
CA ALA A 28 -24.56 24.70 34.52
C ALA A 28 -25.59 23.75 35.16
N SER A 29 -25.60 23.67 36.49
CA SER A 29 -26.51 22.81 37.27
C SER A 29 -28.00 23.09 37.02
N ASN A 30 -28.33 24.32 36.60
CA ASN A 30 -29.68 24.74 36.22
C ASN A 30 -30.06 24.38 34.77
N GLY A 31 -29.22 23.64 34.04
CA GLY A 31 -29.42 23.27 32.64
C GLY A 31 -29.06 24.36 31.62
N ASN A 32 -28.68 25.56 32.08
CA ASN A 32 -28.30 26.65 31.18
C ASN A 32 -26.87 26.50 30.68
N MET A 33 -26.63 26.89 29.42
CA MET A 33 -25.29 26.88 28.82
C MET A 33 -24.54 28.17 29.15
N VAL A 34 -23.51 28.08 29.97
CA VAL A 34 -22.67 29.22 30.37
C VAL A 34 -21.51 29.37 29.39
N LYS A 35 -21.31 30.58 28.87
CA LYS A 35 -20.17 30.90 28.00
C LYS A 35 -18.89 30.99 28.82
N VAL A 36 -17.83 30.32 28.37
CA VAL A 36 -16.53 30.28 29.06
C VAL A 36 -15.37 30.60 28.12
N CYS A 37 -14.21 30.95 28.69
CA CYS A 37 -12.97 31.08 27.93
C CYS A 37 -12.44 29.69 27.52
N GLY A 38 -11.57 29.66 26.50
CA GLY A 38 -11.00 28.39 26.02
C GLY A 38 -10.13 27.67 27.04
N GLU A 39 -9.55 28.41 27.99
CA GLU A 39 -8.71 27.84 29.06
C GLU A 39 -9.55 27.14 30.12
N ALA A 40 -10.63 27.78 30.59
CA ALA A 40 -11.61 27.14 31.46
C ALA A 40 -12.28 25.94 30.78
N PHE A 41 -12.59 26.04 29.49
CA PHE A 41 -13.13 24.90 28.74
C PHE A 41 -12.14 23.74 28.66
N SER A 42 -10.86 24.03 28.41
CA SER A 42 -9.79 23.04 28.33
C SER A 42 -9.55 22.35 29.67
N SER A 43 -9.53 23.10 30.78
CA SER A 43 -9.35 22.53 32.13
C SER A 43 -10.53 21.66 32.55
N ILE A 44 -11.76 22.11 32.32
CA ILE A 44 -12.97 21.37 32.71
C ILE A 44 -13.15 20.11 31.87
N THR A 45 -12.94 20.18 30.56
CA THR A 45 -13.15 19.03 29.64
C THR A 45 -11.90 18.15 29.46
N SER A 46 -10.75 18.56 30.00
CA SER A 46 -9.44 17.95 29.75
C SER A 46 -9.05 17.86 28.26
N LEU A 47 -9.70 18.64 27.40
CA LEU A 47 -9.38 18.72 25.98
C LEU A 47 -8.28 19.76 25.75
N THR A 48 -7.19 19.35 25.12
CA THR A 48 -6.10 20.28 24.79
C THR A 48 -6.53 21.28 23.72
N ARG A 49 -5.97 22.49 23.73
CA ARG A 49 -6.23 23.52 22.70
C ARG A 49 -6.06 22.98 21.28
N ARG A 50 -5.04 22.14 21.05
CA ARG A 50 -4.80 21.48 19.75
C ARG A 50 -6.00 20.64 19.27
N ARG A 51 -6.66 19.90 20.17
CA ARG A 51 -7.84 19.10 19.83
C ARG A 51 -9.04 20.00 19.53
N LEU A 52 -9.22 21.05 20.31
CA LEU A 52 -10.28 22.03 20.07
C LEU A 52 -10.11 22.70 18.71
N ASP A 53 -8.91 23.16 18.37
CA ASP A 53 -8.60 23.78 17.08
C ASP A 53 -8.85 22.82 15.91
N LEU A 54 -8.51 21.54 16.06
CA LEU A 54 -8.77 20.52 15.06
C LEU A 54 -10.29 20.36 14.82
N VAL A 55 -11.08 20.26 15.89
CA VAL A 55 -12.54 20.17 15.79
C VAL A 55 -13.12 21.44 15.16
N THR A 56 -12.68 22.64 15.56
CA THR A 56 -13.11 23.90 14.95
C THR A 56 -12.83 23.91 13.45
N LYS A 57 -11.61 23.52 13.04
CA LYS A 57 -11.19 23.52 11.64
C LYS A 57 -12.00 22.54 10.81
N THR A 58 -12.20 21.30 11.28
CA THR A 58 -13.00 20.32 10.53
C THR A 58 -14.46 20.72 10.46
N PHE A 59 -14.99 21.27 11.55
CA PHE A 59 -16.37 21.75 11.60
C PHE A 59 -16.60 22.91 10.63
N ASN A 60 -15.65 23.84 10.50
CA ASN A 60 -15.77 24.94 9.53
C ASN A 60 -15.71 24.49 8.06
N ILE A 61 -15.02 23.39 7.77
CA ILE A 61 -14.85 22.93 6.39
C ILE A 61 -16.00 22.01 5.99
N ASN A 62 -16.36 21.04 6.85
CA ASN A 62 -17.27 19.95 6.50
C ASN A 62 -18.54 19.89 7.36
N HIS A 63 -18.71 20.83 8.31
CA HIS A 63 -19.77 20.78 9.33
C HIS A 63 -19.81 19.45 10.11
N SER A 64 -18.66 18.77 10.19
CA SER A 64 -18.54 17.43 10.76
C SER A 64 -17.38 17.33 11.73
N SER A 65 -17.45 16.31 12.59
CA SER A 65 -16.31 15.90 13.39
C SER A 65 -15.18 15.36 12.51
N PRO A 66 -13.91 15.44 12.95
CA PRO A 66 -12.78 14.84 12.23
C PRO A 66 -12.98 13.35 12.03
N VAL A 67 -12.75 12.86 10.81
CA VAL A 67 -12.83 11.43 10.47
C VAL A 67 -11.51 10.75 10.81
N GLU A 68 -11.58 9.52 11.36
CA GLU A 68 -10.41 8.70 11.60
C GLU A 68 -9.75 8.24 10.29
N LYS A 69 -8.44 8.43 10.17
CA LYS A 69 -7.62 8.06 9.02
C LYS A 69 -6.41 7.19 9.40
N ARG A 70 -6.28 6.69 10.64
CA ARG A 70 -5.24 5.70 10.97
C ARG A 70 -5.53 4.38 10.26
N GLY A 71 -4.46 3.73 9.81
CA GLY A 71 -4.57 2.48 9.04
C GLY A 71 -5.09 2.69 7.62
N GLY A 72 -5.55 1.59 7.02
CA GLY A 72 -6.13 1.57 5.68
C GLY A 72 -5.16 1.17 4.55
N TYR A 73 -5.74 0.64 3.47
CA TYR A 73 -5.00 0.31 2.25
C TYR A 73 -4.74 1.58 1.44
N ARG A 74 -3.48 1.87 1.16
CA ARG A 74 -3.08 2.97 0.28
C ARG A 74 -2.82 2.40 -1.11
N PHE A 75 -3.75 2.65 -2.02
CA PHE A 75 -3.58 2.26 -3.42
C PHE A 75 -2.49 3.12 -4.05
N ASN A 76 -1.45 2.48 -4.57
CA ASN A 76 -0.41 3.14 -5.34
C ASN A 76 -0.46 2.63 -6.78
N HIS A 77 -0.93 3.46 -7.69
CA HIS A 77 -1.12 3.11 -9.10
C HIS A 77 0.18 2.65 -9.77
N THR A 78 1.29 3.35 -9.53
CA THR A 78 2.59 2.99 -10.11
C THR A 78 3.10 1.67 -9.55
N ALA A 79 2.92 1.42 -8.25
CA ALA A 79 3.31 0.16 -7.63
C ALA A 79 2.55 -1.03 -8.19
N ASN A 80 1.27 -0.86 -8.53
CA ASN A 80 0.43 -1.88 -9.13
C ASN A 80 0.79 -2.13 -10.60
N GLU A 81 0.99 -1.08 -11.38
CA GLU A 81 1.48 -1.18 -12.77
C GLU A 81 2.78 -1.97 -12.85
N ILE A 82 3.75 -1.66 -11.97
CA ILE A 82 5.02 -2.39 -11.88
C ILE A 82 4.77 -3.87 -11.61
N THR A 83 3.87 -4.17 -10.68
CA THR A 83 3.58 -5.55 -10.24
C THR A 83 2.95 -6.35 -11.37
N GLN A 84 2.00 -5.75 -12.08
CA GLN A 84 1.35 -6.36 -13.25
C GLN A 84 2.34 -6.56 -14.40
N SER A 85 3.20 -5.58 -14.69
CA SER A 85 4.24 -5.71 -15.72
C SER A 85 5.21 -6.86 -15.43
N ILE A 86 5.55 -7.11 -14.17
CA ILE A 86 6.38 -8.25 -13.76
C ILE A 86 5.66 -9.56 -14.01
N GLU A 87 4.38 -9.66 -13.63
CA GLU A 87 3.56 -10.85 -13.85
C GLU A 87 3.44 -11.19 -15.33
N ASP A 88 3.15 -10.19 -16.16
CA ASP A 88 3.01 -10.36 -17.59
C ASP A 88 4.34 -10.77 -18.25
N HIS A 89 5.46 -10.25 -17.75
CA HIS A 89 6.78 -10.67 -18.19
C HIS A 89 7.10 -12.12 -17.80
N ILE A 90 6.74 -12.56 -16.58
CA ILE A 90 6.95 -13.96 -16.15
C ILE A 90 6.11 -14.92 -17.00
N LYS A 91 4.87 -14.55 -17.35
CA LYS A 91 3.98 -15.35 -18.20
C LYS A 91 4.48 -15.53 -19.65
N GLN A 92 5.37 -14.66 -20.14
CA GLN A 92 5.95 -14.77 -21.49
C GLN A 92 6.93 -15.95 -21.61
N PHE A 93 7.47 -16.47 -20.51
CA PHE A 93 8.40 -17.59 -20.56
C PHE A 93 7.67 -18.90 -20.78
N LYS A 94 8.14 -19.70 -21.74
CA LYS A 94 7.63 -21.06 -21.98
C LYS A 94 7.95 -21.94 -20.77
N CYS A 95 6.92 -22.61 -20.25
CA CYS A 95 7.04 -23.53 -19.13
C CYS A 95 6.60 -24.93 -19.55
N ARG A 96 7.28 -25.97 -19.07
CA ARG A 96 6.89 -27.37 -19.23
C ARG A 96 6.14 -27.82 -17.96
N LYS A 97 4.94 -28.38 -18.12
CA LYS A 97 4.21 -28.97 -16.98
C LYS A 97 4.97 -30.18 -16.45
N SER A 98 4.91 -30.41 -15.13
CA SER A 98 5.37 -31.68 -14.56
C SER A 98 4.54 -32.83 -15.11
N HIS A 99 5.13 -33.68 -15.95
CA HIS A 99 4.50 -34.93 -16.37
C HIS A 99 4.83 -35.99 -15.32
N HIS A 100 4.01 -36.08 -14.27
CA HIS A 100 4.14 -37.14 -13.27
C HIS A 100 2.93 -38.07 -13.32
N THR A 101 3.19 -39.36 -13.12
CA THR A 101 2.18 -40.41 -12.94
C THR A 101 1.54 -40.34 -11.56
N ARG A 102 2.15 -39.64 -10.60
CA ARG A 102 1.59 -39.32 -9.28
C ARG A 102 0.76 -38.04 -9.32
N ARG A 103 -0.08 -37.83 -8.31
CA ARG A 103 -1.02 -36.69 -8.15
C ARG A 103 -0.39 -35.36 -8.62
N ASP A 104 -1.06 -34.70 -9.57
CA ASP A 104 -0.60 -33.44 -10.16
C ASP A 104 -0.58 -32.32 -9.10
N THR A 105 0.56 -31.65 -8.96
CA THR A 105 0.74 -30.51 -8.04
C THR A 105 0.59 -29.16 -8.75
N GLY A 106 0.34 -29.18 -10.07
CA GLY A 106 0.27 -27.98 -10.92
C GLY A 106 1.61 -27.24 -11.05
N ARG A 107 2.73 -27.90 -10.73
CA ARG A 107 4.06 -27.30 -10.81
C ARG A 107 4.55 -27.28 -12.25
N CYS A 108 5.06 -26.12 -12.68
CA CYS A 108 5.63 -25.95 -14.01
C CYS A 108 7.12 -25.61 -13.93
N TYR A 109 7.87 -26.03 -14.95
CA TYR A 109 9.32 -25.88 -15.01
C TYR A 109 9.74 -24.98 -16.18
N LEU A 110 10.56 -23.98 -15.86
CA LEU A 110 11.29 -23.13 -16.77
C LEU A 110 12.59 -23.79 -17.19
N GLN A 111 13.12 -23.37 -18.35
CA GLN A 111 14.38 -23.90 -18.87
C GLN A 111 15.53 -23.78 -17.85
N PRO A 112 16.44 -24.77 -17.78
CA PRO A 112 17.52 -24.80 -16.78
C PRO A 112 18.48 -23.60 -16.84
N GLY A 113 18.65 -22.99 -18.02
CA GLY A 113 19.52 -21.82 -18.20
C GLY A 113 18.91 -20.49 -17.73
N LEU A 114 17.61 -20.48 -17.40
CA LEU A 114 16.96 -19.30 -16.84
C LEU A 114 17.23 -19.22 -15.33
N SER A 115 17.40 -18.00 -14.85
CA SER A 115 17.43 -17.70 -13.42
C SER A 115 16.58 -16.48 -13.12
N ILE A 116 16.11 -16.34 -11.88
CA ILE A 116 15.33 -15.17 -11.44
C ILE A 116 16.12 -13.89 -11.71
N LYS A 117 17.43 -13.90 -11.44
CA LYS A 117 18.32 -12.76 -11.71
C LYS A 117 18.35 -12.43 -13.21
N TYR A 118 18.51 -13.43 -14.07
CA TYR A 118 18.50 -13.23 -15.52
C TYR A 118 17.15 -12.65 -16.00
N MET A 119 16.03 -13.26 -15.61
CA MET A 119 14.69 -12.78 -15.96
C MET A 119 14.45 -11.34 -15.50
N TRP A 120 14.87 -11.00 -14.28
CA TRP A 120 14.78 -9.63 -13.77
C TRP A 120 15.65 -8.65 -14.56
N THR A 121 16.90 -9.01 -14.91
CA THR A 121 17.76 -8.16 -15.73
C THR A 121 17.15 -7.90 -17.11
N HIS A 122 16.55 -8.92 -17.73
CA HIS A 122 15.88 -8.79 -19.02
C HIS A 122 14.66 -7.86 -18.93
N TRP A 123 13.79 -8.06 -17.93
CA TRP A 123 12.65 -7.19 -17.65
C TRP A 123 13.07 -5.74 -17.42
N THR A 124 14.11 -5.54 -16.61
CA THR A 124 14.64 -4.21 -16.26
C THR A 124 15.16 -3.49 -17.50
N LYS A 125 15.94 -4.18 -18.36
CA LYS A 125 16.43 -3.62 -19.62
C LYS A 125 15.29 -3.18 -20.54
N LYS A 126 14.24 -4.01 -20.67
CA LYS A 126 13.04 -3.66 -21.46
C LYS A 126 12.34 -2.41 -20.91
N ARG A 127 12.14 -2.33 -19.59
CA ARG A 127 11.53 -1.16 -18.92
C ARG A 127 12.33 0.12 -19.12
N ILE A 128 13.66 0.04 -19.02
CA ILE A 128 14.56 1.19 -19.24
C ILE A 128 14.45 1.68 -20.68
N SER A 129 14.44 0.77 -21.67
CA SER A 129 14.26 1.12 -23.09
C SER A 129 12.92 1.86 -23.33
N GLU A 130 11.85 1.41 -22.65
CA GLU A 130 10.52 2.04 -22.71
C GLU A 130 10.36 3.29 -21.82
N LYS A 131 11.44 3.77 -21.17
CA LYS A 131 11.42 4.89 -20.19
C LYS A 131 10.40 4.72 -19.06
N LYS A 132 10.18 3.48 -18.60
CA LYS A 132 9.25 3.12 -17.52
C LYS A 132 9.97 2.86 -16.19
N PRO A 133 9.31 3.09 -15.04
CA PRO A 133 9.90 2.85 -13.72
C PRO A 133 10.25 1.38 -13.52
N THR A 134 11.36 1.09 -12.84
CA THR A 134 11.81 -0.29 -12.59
C THR A 134 11.51 -0.73 -11.15
N SER A 135 11.93 -1.93 -10.79
CA SER A 135 11.77 -2.47 -9.43
C SER A 135 13.01 -3.28 -9.01
N SER A 136 13.17 -3.45 -7.71
CA SER A 136 14.27 -4.25 -7.17
C SER A 136 14.12 -5.74 -7.45
N LEU A 137 15.25 -6.45 -7.51
CA LEU A 137 15.29 -7.91 -7.65
C LEU A 137 14.46 -8.61 -6.57
N SER A 138 14.50 -8.11 -5.33
CA SER A 138 13.71 -8.66 -4.21
C SER A 138 12.20 -8.60 -4.49
N LYS A 139 11.69 -7.49 -5.03
CA LYS A 139 10.26 -7.39 -5.40
C LYS A 139 9.92 -8.39 -6.50
N TYR A 140 10.77 -8.50 -7.52
CA TYR A 140 10.59 -9.46 -8.61
C TYR A 140 10.56 -10.91 -8.11
N GLN A 141 11.53 -11.30 -7.29
CA GLN A 141 11.61 -12.64 -6.70
C GLN A 141 10.40 -12.96 -5.81
N LYS A 142 9.94 -11.98 -5.02
CA LYS A 142 8.73 -12.13 -4.19
C LYS A 142 7.48 -12.37 -5.03
N ILE A 143 7.33 -11.68 -6.15
CA ILE A 143 6.22 -11.90 -7.08
C ILE A 143 6.34 -13.28 -7.72
N PHE A 144 7.53 -13.64 -8.22
CA PHE A 144 7.81 -14.96 -8.80
C PHE A 144 7.42 -16.10 -7.85
N THR A 145 7.87 -16.04 -6.59
CA THR A 145 7.65 -17.11 -5.61
C THR A 145 6.24 -17.17 -5.04
N LYS A 146 5.58 -16.01 -4.83
CA LYS A 146 4.25 -15.99 -4.22
C LYS A 146 3.10 -16.17 -5.22
N LYS A 147 3.26 -15.70 -6.46
CA LYS A 147 2.19 -15.74 -7.47
C LYS A 147 2.32 -16.91 -8.44
N PHE A 148 3.50 -17.50 -8.57
CA PHE A 148 3.75 -18.57 -9.54
C PHE A 148 4.31 -19.83 -8.87
N ASN A 149 3.73 -20.99 -9.18
CA ASN A 149 4.27 -22.30 -8.78
C ASN A 149 5.29 -22.80 -9.82
N LEU A 150 6.35 -22.01 -10.04
CA LEU A 150 7.38 -22.25 -11.05
C LEU A 150 8.70 -22.74 -10.44
N SER A 151 9.45 -23.51 -11.20
CA SER A 151 10.83 -23.92 -10.88
C SER A 151 11.71 -23.94 -12.10
N PHE A 152 13.02 -24.00 -11.89
CA PHE A 152 13.98 -24.14 -12.97
C PHE A 152 14.36 -25.61 -13.14
N GLY A 153 14.62 -26.02 -14.38
CA GLY A 153 15.12 -27.36 -14.69
C GLY A 153 14.10 -28.24 -15.38
N HIS A 154 14.19 -29.55 -15.14
CA HIS A 154 13.28 -30.55 -15.67
C HIS A 154 12.57 -31.28 -14.52
N PRO A 155 11.35 -31.79 -14.75
CA PRO A 155 10.72 -32.70 -13.82
C PRO A 155 11.64 -33.91 -13.58
N ARG A 156 11.80 -34.33 -12.31
CA ARG A 156 12.60 -35.54 -12.01
C ARG A 156 11.83 -36.77 -12.45
N GLN A 157 12.31 -37.47 -13.47
CA GLN A 157 11.74 -38.77 -13.82
C GLN A 157 12.42 -39.84 -12.96
N ASP A 158 11.62 -40.62 -12.23
CA ASP A 158 12.14 -41.77 -11.49
C ASP A 158 12.54 -42.84 -12.51
N VAL A 159 13.84 -43.13 -12.57
CA VAL A 159 14.40 -44.21 -13.39
C VAL A 159 14.48 -45.45 -12.48
N CYS A 160 13.92 -46.58 -12.91
CA CYS A 160 14.00 -47.82 -12.11
C CYS A 160 15.44 -48.36 -12.07
N SER A 161 15.75 -49.21 -11.08
CA SER A 161 17.08 -49.80 -10.85
C SER A 161 17.65 -50.45 -12.12
N PHE A 162 16.81 -51.17 -12.85
CA PHE A 162 17.16 -51.78 -14.14
C PHE A 162 17.56 -50.75 -15.19
N CYS A 163 16.79 -49.67 -15.36
CA CYS A 163 17.13 -48.61 -16.31
C CYS A 163 18.37 -47.81 -15.89
N THR A 164 18.69 -47.78 -14.59
CA THR A 164 19.92 -47.15 -14.08
C THR A 164 21.15 -48.00 -14.42
N GLU A 165 21.05 -49.32 -14.29
CA GLU A 165 22.10 -50.28 -14.70
C GLU A 165 22.35 -50.24 -16.21
N GLN A 166 21.28 -50.11 -17.01
CA GLN A 166 21.34 -50.09 -18.47
C GLN A 166 21.76 -48.73 -19.08
N LYS A 167 22.07 -47.71 -18.25
CA LYS A 167 22.46 -46.35 -18.70
C LYS A 167 21.50 -45.72 -19.73
N VAL A 168 20.21 -46.00 -19.63
CA VAL A 168 19.23 -45.41 -20.54
C VAL A 168 18.99 -43.96 -20.13
N PHE A 169 19.48 -43.01 -20.94
CA PHE A 169 19.23 -41.59 -20.74
C PHE A 169 17.89 -41.21 -21.37
N ILE A 170 16.89 -40.95 -20.53
CA ILE A 170 15.62 -40.36 -20.95
C ILE A 170 15.78 -38.84 -20.77
N PHE A 171 15.85 -38.09 -21.88
CA PHE A 171 15.99 -36.62 -21.91
C PHE A 171 14.63 -35.90 -21.90
#